data_AF-A0A0N4VRR1-F1
#
_entry.id   AF-A0A0N4VRR1-F1
#
_cell.length_a   1.000
_cell.length_b   1.000
_cell.length_c   1.000
_cell.angle_alpha   90.00
_cell.angle_beta   90.00
_cell.angle_gamma   90.00
#
_symmetry.space_group_name_H-M   'P 1'
#
loop_
_entity.id
_entity.type
_entity.pdbx_description
1 polymer ?
#
loop_
_entity_poly.entity_id
_entity_poly.type
_entity_poly.pdbx_seq_one_letter_code
_entity_poly.pdbx_strand_id
1 'polypeptide(L)'
;MYFKQDPCPLEAMKEMQFCAAQGQDHRPCCARNGVTTTLAGAKCLTFCDQRPGIITRLDMSYVSCFDRFENMKSCFWHDISQYLRVKAK
;
A
#
# COMPACT_ATOMS: atom_id res chain seq x y z
N MET A 1 11.48 -2.12 9.53
CA MET A 1 11.47 -2.03 8.06
C MET A 1 12.33 -0.87 7.59
N TYR A 2 12.29 0.29 8.25
CA TYR A 2 13.10 1.46 7.86
C TYR A 2 14.61 1.34 8.19
N PHE A 3 14.97 0.80 9.35
CA PHE A 3 16.37 0.66 9.80
C PHE A 3 17.00 -0.71 9.49
N LYS A 4 16.44 -1.49 8.56
CA LYS A 4 16.89 -2.87 8.24
C LYS A 4 16.97 -3.84 9.43
N GLN A 5 16.28 -3.55 10.54
CA GLN A 5 16.15 -4.48 11.67
C GLN A 5 15.06 -5.55 11.43
N ASP A 6 14.25 -5.39 10.38
CA ASP A 6 13.35 -6.44 9.93
C ASP A 6 14.03 -7.25 8.82
N PRO A 7 13.93 -8.59 8.84
CA PRO A 7 14.62 -9.48 7.92
C PRO A 7 14.14 -9.37 6.46
N CYS A 8 13.08 -8.61 6.18
CA CYS A 8 12.52 -8.47 4.83
C CYS A 8 13.12 -7.26 4.08
N PRO A 9 13.83 -7.47 2.96
CA PRO A 9 14.33 -6.38 2.11
C PRO A 9 13.18 -5.53 1.52
N LEU A 10 13.44 -4.26 1.21
CA LEU A 10 12.45 -3.33 0.64
C LEU A 10 11.84 -3.87 -0.67
N GLU A 11 12.63 -4.62 -1.42
CA GLU A 11 12.23 -5.29 -2.65
C GLU A 11 11.10 -6.30 -2.39
N ALA A 12 11.17 -7.05 -1.28
CA ALA A 12 10.13 -8.00 -0.88
C ALA A 12 8.85 -7.30 -0.40
N MET A 13 8.96 -6.06 0.08
CA MET A 13 7.78 -5.28 0.47
C MET A 13 6.83 -5.04 -0.70
N LYS A 14 7.35 -4.90 -1.91
CA LYS A 14 6.53 -4.77 -3.12
C LYS A 14 5.62 -5.98 -3.30
N GLU A 15 6.17 -7.18 -3.23
CA GLU A 15 5.40 -8.42 -3.38
C GLU A 15 4.40 -8.60 -2.24
N MET A 16 4.81 -8.33 -1.01
CA MET A 16 3.91 -8.39 0.15
C MET A 16 2.72 -7.42 0.03
N GLN A 17 2.98 -6.17 -0.40
CA GLN A 17 1.94 -5.16 -0.63
C GLN A 17 1.01 -5.57 -1.78
N PHE A 18 1.56 -6.09 -2.87
CA PHE A 18 0.78 -6.58 -4.01
C PHE A 18 -0.21 -7.66 -3.58
N CYS A 19 0.25 -8.66 -2.83
CA CYS A 19 -0.59 -9.71 -2.29
C CYS A 19 -1.67 -9.17 -1.34
N ALA A 20 -1.32 -8.26 -0.43
CA ALA A 20 -2.27 -7.66 0.51
C ALA A 20 -3.38 -6.85 -0.20
N ALA A 21 -3.03 -6.13 -1.26
CA ALA A 21 -3.95 -5.32 -2.05
C ALA A 21 -4.69 -6.09 -3.15
N GLN A 22 -4.51 -7.41 -3.24
CA GLN A 22 -5.22 -8.28 -4.19
C GLN A 22 -5.08 -7.86 -5.68
N GLY A 23 -4.01 -7.16 -6.02
CA GLY A 23 -3.82 -6.65 -7.38
C GLY A 23 -4.80 -5.53 -7.80
N GLN A 24 -5.43 -4.83 -6.86
CA GLN A 24 -6.44 -3.79 -7.13
C GLN A 24 -5.94 -2.35 -6.91
N ASP A 25 -6.72 -1.38 -7.39
CA ASP A 25 -6.44 0.06 -7.21
C ASP A 25 -7.20 0.63 -6.01
N HIS A 26 -6.46 0.97 -4.96
CA HIS A 26 -6.99 1.56 -3.72
C HIS A 26 -6.71 3.06 -3.59
N ARG A 27 -6.16 3.71 -4.63
CA ARG A 27 -5.78 5.14 -4.58
C ARG A 27 -6.92 6.05 -4.08
N PRO A 28 -8.20 5.87 -4.46
CA PRO A 28 -9.28 6.70 -3.93
C PRO A 28 -9.44 6.59 -2.41
N CYS A 29 -9.32 5.37 -1.86
CA CYS A 29 -9.37 5.17 -0.40
C CYS A 29 -8.14 5.78 0.28
N CYS A 30 -6.96 5.51 -0.25
CA CYS A 30 -5.70 5.98 0.32
C CYS A 30 -5.60 7.51 0.36
N ALA A 31 -6.02 8.19 -0.71
CA ALA A 31 -6.03 9.65 -0.76
C ALA A 31 -6.93 10.25 0.33
N ARG A 32 -8.14 9.68 0.52
CA ARG A 32 -9.05 10.11 1.59
C ARG A 32 -8.54 9.79 2.99
N ASN A 33 -7.78 8.71 3.14
CA ASN A 33 -7.20 8.28 4.42
C ASN A 33 -5.81 8.87 4.69
N GLY A 34 -5.46 9.97 4.01
CA GLY A 34 -4.29 10.76 4.37
C GLY A 34 -2.94 10.16 3.97
N VAL A 35 -2.90 9.17 3.08
CA VAL A 35 -1.64 8.58 2.58
C VAL A 35 -0.77 9.61 1.86
N THR A 36 -1.36 10.68 1.33
CA THR A 36 -0.66 11.79 0.66
C THR A 36 -0.13 12.87 1.61
N THR A 37 -0.32 12.73 2.93
CA THR A 37 0.08 13.75 3.92
C THR A 37 1.52 13.59 4.43
N THR A 38 2.28 12.67 3.83
CA THR A 38 3.69 12.44 4.16
C THR A 38 4.59 13.42 3.40
N LEU A 39 5.88 13.43 3.73
CA LEU A 39 6.87 14.23 2.99
C LEU A 39 6.96 13.84 1.50
N ALA A 40 6.72 12.58 1.15
CA ALA A 40 6.72 12.09 -0.23
C ALA A 40 5.40 12.39 -0.98
N GLY A 41 4.37 12.90 -0.30
CA GLY A 41 3.15 13.38 -0.91
C GLY A 41 2.42 12.34 -1.76
N ALA A 42 2.02 12.73 -2.97
CA ALA A 42 1.29 11.86 -3.89
C ALA A 42 2.07 10.63 -4.35
N LYS A 43 3.41 10.60 -4.22
CA LYS A 43 4.23 9.42 -4.55
C LYS A 43 3.80 8.19 -3.75
N CYS A 44 3.27 8.37 -2.54
CA CYS A 44 2.82 7.28 -1.69
C CYS A 44 1.60 6.54 -2.24
N LEU A 45 0.85 7.13 -3.17
CA LEU A 45 -0.26 6.46 -3.84
C LEU A 45 0.20 5.30 -4.73
N THR A 46 1.49 5.23 -5.07
CA THR A 46 2.08 4.08 -5.78
C THR A 46 2.00 2.79 -4.96
N PHE A 47 1.98 2.86 -3.62
CA PHE A 47 1.75 1.68 -2.77
C PHE A 47 0.27 1.27 -2.71
N CYS A 48 -0.63 2.13 -3.16
CA CYS A 48 -2.08 1.87 -3.18
C CYS A 48 -2.58 1.39 -4.54
N ASP A 49 -1.85 1.68 -5.61
CA ASP A 49 -2.10 1.10 -6.93
C ASP A 49 -1.24 -0.16 -7.07
N GLN A 50 -1.86 -1.31 -6.86
CA GLN A 50 -1.15 -2.60 -6.93
C GLN A 50 -1.58 -3.40 -8.15
N ARG A 51 -2.12 -2.76 -9.19
CA ARG A 51 -2.52 -3.47 -10.42
C ARG A 51 -1.31 -4.14 -11.09
N PRO A 52 -1.48 -5.36 -11.63
CA PRO A 52 -0.40 -6.06 -12.33
C PRO A 52 0.19 -5.23 -13.46
N GLY A 53 1.49 -5.38 -13.71
CA GLY A 53 2.20 -4.70 -14.80
C GLY A 53 2.75 -3.31 -14.43
N ILE A 54 2.40 -2.76 -13.27
CA ILE A 54 2.99 -1.51 -12.77
C ILE A 54 4.25 -1.84 -11.96
N ILE A 55 5.42 -1.71 -12.60
CA ILE A 55 6.71 -1.92 -11.95
C ILE A 55 7.29 -0.57 -11.53
N THR A 56 7.12 -0.22 -10.25
CA THR A 56 7.79 0.93 -9.66
C THR A 56 9.13 0.49 -9.08
N ARG A 57 10.21 1.21 -9.44
CA ARG A 57 11.50 1.12 -8.75
C ARG A 57 11.43 1.99 -7.49
N LEU A 58 11.49 1.34 -6.33
CA LEU A 58 11.48 2.03 -5.04
C LEU A 58 12.90 2.48 -4.70
N ASP A 59 13.01 3.74 -4.29
CA ASP A 59 14.23 4.33 -3.74
C ASP A 59 13.94 4.90 -2.34
N MET A 60 14.96 5.50 -1.73
CA MET A 60 14.82 6.08 -0.38
C MET A 60 13.84 7.26 -0.30
N SER A 61 13.42 7.86 -1.42
CA SER A 61 12.42 8.93 -1.41
C SER A 61 11.02 8.45 -1.02
N TYR A 62 10.77 7.13 -1.05
CA TYR A 62 9.50 6.51 -0.65
C TYR A 62 9.41 6.19 0.84
N VAL A 63 10.50 6.35 1.58
CA VAL A 63 10.58 6.00 3.00
C VAL A 63 9.44 6.60 3.83
N SER A 64 9.18 7.90 3.65
CA SER A 64 8.16 8.61 4.45
C SER A 64 6.74 8.10 4.17
N CYS A 65 6.52 7.34 3.11
CA CYS A 65 5.24 6.69 2.85
C CYS A 65 4.89 5.65 3.92
N PHE A 66 5.90 5.04 4.57
CA PHE A 66 5.67 4.05 5.61
C PHE A 66 5.11 4.64 6.90
N ASP A 67 5.17 5.96 7.10
CA ASP A 67 4.48 6.64 8.21
C ASP A 67 2.95 6.48 8.13
N ARG A 68 2.43 6.17 6.93
CA ARG A 68 1.01 5.93 6.65
C ARG A 68 0.70 4.49 6.28
N PHE A 69 1.59 3.56 6.65
CA PHE A 69 1.44 2.13 6.33
C PHE A 69 0.13 1.53 6.87
N GLU A 70 -0.28 1.91 8.09
CA GLU A 70 -1.55 1.47 8.67
C GLU A 70 -2.76 1.99 7.88
N ASN A 71 -2.71 3.23 7.39
CA ASN A 71 -3.76 3.80 6.55
C ASN A 71 -3.90 3.04 5.22
N MET A 72 -2.79 2.62 4.62
CA MET A 72 -2.79 1.78 3.42
C MET A 72 -3.44 0.42 3.70
N LYS A 73 -2.98 -0.29 4.74
CA LYS A 73 -3.52 -1.60 5.14
C LYS A 73 -5.01 -1.56 5.47
N SER A 74 -5.46 -0.51 6.15
CA SER A 74 -6.89 -0.32 6.46
C SER A 74 -7.73 -0.30 5.19
N CYS A 75 -7.29 0.39 4.14
CA CYS A 75 -8.00 0.39 2.85
C CYS A 75 -8.09 -1.01 2.23
N PHE A 76 -6.99 -1.77 2.23
CA PHE A 76 -6.99 -3.14 1.69
C PHE A 76 -7.91 -4.07 2.49
N TRP A 77 -7.90 -3.92 3.82
CA TRP A 77 -8.76 -4.68 4.71
C TRP A 77 -10.24 -4.35 4.53
N HIS A 78 -10.57 -3.07 4.34
CA HIS A 78 -11.96 -2.66 4.10
C HIS A 78 -12.49 -3.25 2.79
N ASP A 79 -11.69 -3.25 1.73
CA ASP A 79 -12.06 -3.85 0.44
C ASP A 79 -12.36 -5.35 0.57
N ILE A 80 -11.43 -6.13 1.15
CA ILE A 80 -11.66 -7.58 1.33
C ILE A 80 -12.86 -7.87 2.23
N SER A 81 -13.02 -7.08 3.30
CA SER A 81 -14.14 -7.25 4.23
C SER A 81 -15.49 -6.98 3.55
N GLN A 82 -15.54 -5.99 2.65
CA GLN A 82 -16.74 -5.72 1.86
C GLN A 82 -17.01 -6.82 0.84
N TYR A 83 -15.97 -7.28 0.11
CA TYR A 83 -16.09 -8.39 -0.83
C TYR A 83 -16.65 -9.66 -0.17
N LEU A 84 -16.09 -10.06 0.98
CA LEU A 84 -16.54 -11.23 1.72
C LEU A 84 -17.98 -11.09 2.24
N ARG A 85 -18.37 -9.89 2.70
CA ARG A 85 -19.76 -9.62 3.13
C ARG A 85 -20.76 -9.72 1.99
N VAL A 86 -20.39 -9.28 0.78
CA VAL A 86 -21.25 -9.38 -0.40
C VAL A 86 -21.37 -10.84 -0.85
N LYS A 87 -20.25 -11.59 -0.86
CA LYS A 87 -20.23 -13.00 -1.29
C LYS A 87 -20.94 -13.96 -0.33
N ALA A 88 -21.01 -13.60 0.95
CA ALA A 88 -21.71 -14.39 1.96
C ALA A 88 -23.24 -14.21 1.94
N LYS A 89 -23.76 -13.29 1.12
CA LYS A 89 -25.20 -13.13 0.85
C LYS A 89 -25.57 -13.86 -0.44
#